data_AF-A0A1S2DG86-F1
#
_entry.id   AF-A0A1S2DG86-F1
#
_cell.length_a   1.000
_cell.length_b   1.000
_cell.length_c   1.000
_cell.angle_alpha   90.00
_cell.angle_beta   90.00
_cell.angle_gamma   90.00
#
_symmetry.space_group_name_H-M   'P 1'
#
loop_
_entity.id
_entity.type
_entity.pdbx_description
1 polymer ?
#
loop_
_entity_poly.entity_id
_entity_poly.type
_entity_poly.pdbx_seq_one_letter_code
_entity_poly.pdbx_strand_id
1 'polypeptide(L)'
;MKKAVRKVRFDRASRWLAVALTLAAVSGCATSYQQRLDTAVVPMDDATPVNAALATFLDSAATGSVTTLATSPWGANVAIHARERYFSASGRRCVRLDVTRNAAPASLPAGEITCLVPGKGWYAQRLVTEIIR
;
A
#
# COMPACT_ATOMS: atom_id res chain seq x y z
N MET A 1 31.86 -65.57 -1.14
CA MET A 1 32.23 -64.16 -1.42
C MET A 1 32.26 -63.39 -0.09
N LYS A 2 33.44 -63.04 0.45
CA LYS A 2 33.59 -62.35 1.73
C LYS A 2 33.69 -60.84 1.49
N LYS A 3 32.69 -60.04 1.92
CA LYS A 3 32.76 -58.57 1.84
C LYS A 3 33.52 -58.03 3.05
N ALA A 4 34.68 -57.43 2.80
CA ALA A 4 35.48 -56.74 3.80
C ALA A 4 34.84 -55.38 4.13
N VAL A 5 34.45 -55.19 5.39
CA VAL A 5 34.01 -53.89 5.91
C VAL A 5 35.27 -53.07 6.22
N ARG A 6 35.51 -52.04 5.41
CA ARG A 6 36.66 -51.14 5.55
C ARG A 6 36.37 -50.13 6.67
N LYS A 7 37.01 -50.26 7.83
CA LYS A 7 36.95 -49.27 8.91
C LYS A 7 37.63 -47.97 8.46
N VAL A 8 36.86 -46.91 8.29
CA VAL A 8 37.38 -45.56 8.07
C VAL A 8 37.91 -45.02 9.40
N ARG A 9 39.21 -44.77 9.49
CA ARG A 9 39.82 -44.07 10.62
C ARG A 9 39.47 -42.59 10.51
N PHE A 10 38.56 -42.13 11.36
CA PHE A 10 38.27 -40.71 11.52
C PHE A 10 39.39 -40.06 12.34
N ASP A 11 40.35 -39.48 11.63
CA ASP A 11 41.44 -38.72 12.21
C ASP A 11 40.92 -37.40 12.82
N ARG A 12 41.58 -36.90 13.88
CA ARG A 12 41.16 -35.68 14.60
C ARG A 12 41.07 -34.48 13.64
N ALA A 13 41.88 -34.46 12.58
CA ALA A 13 41.86 -33.43 11.53
C ALA A 13 40.52 -33.37 10.75
N SER A 14 39.85 -34.51 10.54
CA SER A 14 38.56 -34.56 9.84
C SER A 14 37.43 -33.94 10.66
N ARG A 15 37.52 -34.03 12.00
CA ARG A 15 36.56 -33.37 12.90
C ARG A 15 36.69 -31.84 12.86
N TRP A 16 37.90 -31.31 12.77
CA TRP A 16 38.13 -29.86 12.69
C TRP A 16 37.65 -29.27 11.36
N LEU A 17 37.83 -30.00 10.24
CA LEU A 17 37.30 -29.61 8.94
C LEU A 17 35.77 -29.58 8.92
N ALA A 18 35.11 -30.54 9.59
CA ALA A 18 33.65 -30.56 9.68
C ALA A 18 33.08 -29.37 10.50
N VAL A 19 33.79 -28.95 11.55
CA VAL A 19 33.38 -27.79 12.38
C VAL A 19 33.58 -26.46 11.65
N ALA A 20 34.65 -26.32 10.86
CA ALA A 20 34.86 -25.12 10.06
C ALA A 20 33.79 -24.96 8.97
N LEU A 21 33.34 -26.08 8.38
CA LEU A 21 32.31 -26.06 7.34
C LEU A 21 30.92 -25.68 7.89
N THR A 22 30.60 -26.03 9.14
CA THR A 22 29.30 -25.68 9.75
C THR A 22 29.23 -24.20 10.18
N LEU A 23 30.34 -23.57 10.55
CA LEU A 23 30.34 -22.14 10.89
C LEU A 23 30.11 -21.23 9.67
N ALA A 24 30.60 -21.61 8.49
CA ALA A 24 30.42 -20.81 7.27
C ALA A 24 28.98 -20.86 6.71
N ALA A 25 28.17 -21.85 7.11
CA ALA A 25 26.79 -21.99 6.65
C ALA A 25 25.79 -21.06 7.38
N VAL A 26 26.20 -20.40 8.47
CA VAL A 26 25.32 -19.52 9.26
C VAL A 26 25.49 -18.03 8.92
N SER A 27 26.57 -17.66 8.23
CA SER A 27 26.81 -16.29 7.77
C SER A 27 26.16 -16.05 6.40
N GLY A 28 24.84 -16.16 6.33
CA GLY A 28 24.11 -16.02 5.07
C GLY A 28 22.64 -15.75 5.28
N CYS A 29 22.28 -14.61 5.87
CA CYS A 29 20.96 -13.96 5.75
C CYS A 29 20.94 -12.64 6.54
N ALA A 30 21.91 -11.75 6.30
CA ALA A 30 21.78 -10.35 6.67
C ALA A 30 22.26 -9.48 5.52
N THR A 31 21.92 -9.86 4.29
CA THR A 31 21.94 -8.89 3.20
C THR A 31 20.67 -8.07 3.36
N SER A 32 20.78 -6.92 4.03
CA SER A 32 19.79 -5.87 3.90
C SER A 32 19.92 -5.36 2.47
N TYR A 33 19.21 -6.01 1.54
CA TYR A 33 18.96 -5.45 0.23
C TYR A 33 18.18 -4.17 0.49
N GLN A 34 18.88 -3.03 0.57
CA GLN A 34 18.25 -1.72 0.44
C GLN A 34 17.78 -1.65 -1.01
N GLN A 35 16.64 -2.29 -1.22
CA GLN A 35 15.75 -2.07 -2.33
C GLN A 35 15.42 -0.59 -2.26
N ARG A 36 16.24 0.23 -2.92
CA ARG A 36 15.82 1.54 -3.39
C ARG A 36 14.67 1.22 -4.32
N LEU A 37 13.46 1.12 -3.77
CA LEU A 37 12.28 1.34 -4.56
C LEU A 37 12.45 2.76 -5.06
N ASP A 38 12.99 2.91 -6.26
CA ASP A 38 12.39 3.87 -7.17
C ASP A 38 10.95 3.39 -7.33
N THR A 39 10.12 3.77 -6.35
CA THR A 39 8.69 3.67 -6.42
C THR A 39 8.35 4.43 -7.67
N ALA A 40 8.08 3.74 -8.76
CA ALA A 40 7.34 4.28 -9.88
C ALA A 40 5.93 4.61 -9.35
N VAL A 41 5.85 5.63 -8.49
CA VAL A 41 4.62 6.27 -8.08
C VAL A 41 4.17 6.94 -9.35
N VAL A 42 3.16 6.35 -9.99
CA VAL A 42 2.49 7.00 -11.10
C VAL A 42 2.15 8.42 -10.64
N PRO A 43 2.67 9.45 -11.31
CA PRO A 43 2.41 10.82 -10.93
C PRO A 43 0.90 11.05 -10.96
N MET A 44 0.42 11.78 -9.96
CA MET A 44 -0.99 12.14 -9.84
C MET A 44 -1.33 13.32 -10.76
N ASP A 45 -0.97 13.23 -12.04
CA ASP A 45 -1.05 14.38 -12.94
C ASP A 45 -2.50 14.86 -13.13
N ASP A 46 -3.48 13.95 -12.98
CA ASP A 46 -4.92 14.25 -13.07
C ASP A 46 -5.62 14.39 -11.70
N ALA A 47 -4.89 14.40 -10.58
CA ALA A 47 -5.53 14.46 -9.27
C ALA A 47 -5.83 15.89 -8.84
N THR A 48 -7.04 16.10 -8.31
CA THR A 48 -7.50 17.41 -7.84
C THR A 48 -7.19 17.55 -6.35
N PRO A 49 -6.49 18.61 -5.90
CA PRO A 49 -6.30 18.86 -4.47
C PRO A 49 -7.67 19.07 -3.81
N VAL A 50 -7.88 18.48 -2.62
CA VAL A 50 -9.11 18.73 -1.87
C VAL A 50 -9.05 20.05 -1.13
N ASN A 51 -10.20 20.63 -0.83
CA ASN A 51 -10.27 21.83 -0.01
C ASN A 51 -10.08 21.52 1.49
N ALA A 52 -9.85 22.56 2.30
CA ALA A 52 -9.56 22.41 3.73
C ALA A 52 -10.68 21.72 4.53
N ALA A 53 -11.94 21.98 4.17
CA ALA A 53 -13.09 21.35 4.82
C ALA A 53 -13.12 19.82 4.58
N LEU A 54 -12.89 19.39 3.34
CA LEU A 54 -12.79 17.97 3.01
C LEU A 54 -11.54 17.35 3.65
N ALA A 55 -10.39 18.02 3.63
CA ALA A 55 -9.18 17.53 4.28
C ALA A 55 -9.39 17.27 5.78
N THR A 56 -10.00 18.23 6.49
CA THR A 56 -10.30 18.11 7.92
C THR A 56 -11.22 16.91 8.20
N PHE A 57 -12.26 16.73 7.37
CA PHE A 57 -13.13 15.56 7.46
C PHE A 57 -12.35 14.26 7.24
N LEU A 58 -11.49 14.19 6.22
CA LEU A 58 -10.73 12.98 5.89
C LEU A 58 -9.71 12.59 6.97
N ASP A 59 -9.16 13.57 7.69
CA ASP A 59 -8.22 13.32 8.78
C ASP A 59 -8.87 12.60 9.96
N SER A 60 -10.15 12.89 10.26
CA SER A 60 -10.86 12.34 11.43
C SER A 60 -11.99 11.37 11.11
N ALA A 61 -12.43 11.24 9.84
CA ALA A 61 -13.61 10.46 9.49
C ALA A 61 -13.48 9.01 9.96
N ALA A 62 -14.49 8.42 10.57
CA ALA A 62 -14.57 6.96 10.71
C ALA A 62 -15.23 6.36 9.46
N THR A 63 -15.08 5.06 9.22
CA THR A 63 -15.89 4.37 8.20
C THR A 63 -17.38 4.58 8.50
N GLY A 64 -18.15 4.98 7.50
CA GLY A 64 -19.57 5.33 7.63
C GLY A 64 -19.84 6.78 8.05
N SER A 65 -18.80 7.59 8.31
CA SER A 65 -18.99 9.03 8.59
C SER A 65 -19.52 9.75 7.36
N VAL A 66 -20.37 10.74 7.59
CA VAL A 66 -20.99 11.53 6.53
C VAL A 66 -20.73 13.01 6.78
N THR A 67 -20.43 13.76 5.72
CA THR A 67 -20.38 15.22 5.75
C THR A 67 -21.04 15.82 4.51
N THR A 68 -21.52 17.04 4.62
CA THR A 68 -22.02 17.82 3.49
C THR A 68 -21.10 18.99 3.23
N LEU A 69 -20.67 19.16 1.98
CA LEU A 69 -19.77 20.23 1.58
C LEU A 69 -20.44 21.15 0.56
N ALA A 70 -20.38 22.46 0.84
CA ALA A 70 -20.84 23.49 -0.09
C ALA A 70 -19.97 23.55 -1.36
N THR A 71 -18.69 23.18 -1.25
CA THR A 71 -17.76 23.11 -2.38
C THR A 71 -16.87 21.87 -2.22
N SER A 72 -16.64 21.15 -3.30
CA SER A 72 -15.79 19.96 -3.35
C SER A 72 -15.20 19.77 -4.75
N PRO A 73 -14.20 18.89 -4.91
CA PRO A 73 -13.71 18.51 -6.25
C PRO A 73 -14.80 17.98 -7.19
N TRP A 74 -15.90 17.45 -6.64
CA TRP A 74 -16.99 16.87 -7.42
C TRP A 74 -18.19 17.82 -7.63
N GLY A 75 -18.02 19.10 -7.27
CA GLY A 75 -19.02 20.14 -7.39
C GLY A 75 -19.51 20.68 -6.05
N ALA A 76 -20.56 21.50 -6.13
CA ALA A 76 -21.16 22.13 -4.97
C ALA A 76 -22.25 21.25 -4.33
N ASN A 77 -22.49 21.47 -3.03
CA ASN A 77 -23.58 20.87 -2.26
C ASN A 77 -23.64 19.34 -2.39
N VAL A 78 -22.52 18.70 -2.07
CA VAL A 78 -22.39 17.24 -2.12
C VAL A 78 -22.43 16.66 -0.70
N ALA A 79 -23.06 15.50 -0.54
CA ALA A 79 -22.88 14.66 0.62
C ALA A 79 -21.79 13.62 0.33
N ILE A 80 -20.88 13.45 1.27
CA ILE A 80 -19.73 12.55 1.18
C ILE A 80 -19.86 11.53 2.29
N HIS A 81 -19.88 10.27 1.91
CA HIS A 81 -19.89 9.14 2.84
C HIS A 81 -18.51 8.49 2.80
N ALA A 82 -17.78 8.55 3.91
CA ALA A 82 -16.49 7.91 4.05
C ALA A 82 -16.65 6.39 4.14
N ARG A 83 -16.01 5.65 3.23
CA ARG A 83 -15.96 4.19 3.24
C ARG A 83 -14.67 3.71 3.90
N GLU A 84 -14.28 2.49 3.60
CA GLU A 84 -13.05 1.91 4.11
C GLU A 84 -11.81 2.72 3.71
N ARG A 85 -10.86 2.79 4.65
CA ARG A 85 -9.50 3.21 4.38
C ARG A 85 -8.67 2.02 3.94
N TYR A 86 -7.74 2.27 3.03
CA TYR A 86 -6.81 1.26 2.55
C TYR A 86 -5.47 1.91 2.19
N PHE A 87 -4.43 1.10 2.02
CA PHE A 87 -3.16 1.54 1.46
C PHE A 87 -3.12 1.18 -0.02
N SER A 88 -2.83 2.16 -0.89
CA SER A 88 -2.63 1.92 -2.32
C SER A 88 -1.37 1.08 -2.56
N ALA A 89 -1.20 0.58 -3.78
CA ALA A 89 0.03 -0.09 -4.21
C ALA A 89 1.27 0.82 -4.08
N SER A 90 1.09 2.15 -4.16
CA SER A 90 2.14 3.14 -3.91
C SER A 90 2.38 3.43 -2.42
N GLY A 91 1.76 2.69 -1.50
CA GLY A 91 1.90 2.84 -0.05
C GLY A 91 1.14 4.03 0.54
N ARG A 92 0.30 4.71 -0.24
CA ARG A 92 -0.42 5.91 0.20
C ARG A 92 -1.70 5.53 0.91
N ARG A 93 -2.00 6.23 2.00
CA ARG A 93 -3.27 6.05 2.72
C ARG A 93 -4.38 6.69 1.89
N CYS A 94 -5.34 5.87 1.48
CA CYS A 94 -6.48 6.26 0.66
C CYS A 94 -7.79 5.96 1.39
N VAL A 95 -8.83 6.70 1.00
CA VAL A 95 -10.20 6.54 1.50
C VAL A 95 -11.10 6.48 0.28
N ARG A 96 -11.95 5.44 0.21
CA ARG A 96 -13.05 5.38 -0.75
C ARG A 96 -14.19 6.26 -0.25
N LEU A 97 -14.81 6.99 -1.16
CA LEU A 97 -15.91 7.89 -0.87
C LEU A 97 -17.08 7.58 -1.78
N ASP A 98 -18.28 7.54 -1.20
CA ASP A 98 -19.51 7.65 -1.98
C ASP A 98 -19.92 9.12 -1.97
N VAL A 99 -20.03 9.73 -3.14
CA VAL A 99 -20.35 11.15 -3.29
C VAL A 99 -21.71 11.28 -3.96
N THR A 100 -22.64 11.93 -3.26
CA THR A 100 -23.99 12.21 -3.75
C THR A 100 -24.19 13.72 -3.88
N ARG A 101 -24.82 14.13 -4.97
CA ARG A 101 -25.15 15.52 -5.31
C ARG A 101 -26.64 15.73 -5.13
N ASN A 102 -27.00 16.95 -4.73
CA ASN A 102 -28.39 17.39 -4.68
C ASN A 102 -28.95 17.81 -6.07
N ALA A 103 -28.23 17.52 -7.16
CA ALA A 103 -28.59 17.86 -8.53
C ALA A 103 -28.45 16.64 -9.45
N ALA A 104 -29.25 16.56 -10.51
CA ALA A 104 -29.24 15.42 -11.43
C ALA A 104 -28.01 15.43 -12.37
N PRO A 105 -27.32 14.29 -12.58
CA PRO A 105 -27.50 13.01 -11.89
C PRO A 105 -26.95 13.06 -10.46
N ALA A 106 -27.78 12.58 -9.52
CA ALA A 106 -27.53 12.67 -8.08
C ALA A 106 -26.35 11.82 -7.61
N SER A 107 -26.05 10.71 -8.27
CA SER A 107 -24.84 9.94 -8.02
C SER A 107 -23.77 10.30 -9.04
N LEU A 108 -22.53 10.40 -8.58
CA LEU A 108 -21.36 10.37 -9.45
C LEU A 108 -21.10 8.94 -9.92
N PRO A 109 -20.35 8.75 -11.04
CA PRO A 109 -19.82 7.44 -11.41
C PRO A 109 -19.12 6.84 -10.19
N ALA A 110 -19.39 5.57 -9.93
CA ALA A 110 -19.05 4.98 -8.65
C ALA A 110 -17.52 4.95 -8.40
N GLY A 111 -17.15 5.02 -7.11
CA GLY A 111 -15.77 4.82 -6.65
C GLY A 111 -14.88 6.08 -6.60
N GLU A 112 -15.34 7.19 -6.00
CA GLU A 112 -14.44 8.33 -5.79
C GLU A 112 -13.40 8.00 -4.71
N ILE A 113 -12.13 8.31 -4.95
CA ILE A 113 -11.05 8.01 -3.99
C ILE A 113 -10.26 9.26 -3.67
N THR A 114 -9.91 9.40 -2.39
CA THR A 114 -8.97 10.43 -1.94
C THR A 114 -7.76 9.78 -1.31
N CYS A 115 -6.56 10.19 -1.71
CA CYS A 115 -5.30 9.64 -1.21
C CYS A 115 -4.42 10.73 -0.61
N LEU A 116 -3.83 10.46 0.55
CA LEU A 116 -2.87 11.34 1.19
C LEU A 116 -1.54 11.29 0.42
N VAL A 117 -1.11 12.43 -0.14
CA VAL A 117 0.24 12.64 -0.67
C VAL A 117 1.14 13.14 0.46
N PRO A 118 2.22 12.43 0.80
CA PRO A 118 3.20 12.92 1.77
C PRO A 118 3.72 14.32 1.38
N GLY A 119 3.67 15.26 2.31
CA GLY A 119 4.13 16.65 2.09
C GLY A 119 3.22 17.53 1.22
N LYS A 120 2.14 17.01 0.62
CA LYS A 120 1.19 17.81 -0.18
C LYS A 120 -0.27 17.77 0.31
N GLY A 121 -0.65 16.76 1.10
CA GLY A 121 -2.01 16.63 1.64
C GLY A 121 -2.92 15.71 0.82
N TRP A 122 -4.23 15.84 1.01
CA TRP A 122 -5.23 14.96 0.39
C TRP A 122 -5.54 15.36 -1.06
N TYR A 123 -5.61 14.37 -1.95
CA TYR A 123 -5.94 14.56 -3.37
C TYR A 123 -7.02 13.60 -3.81
N ALA A 124 -8.04 14.12 -4.50
CA ALA A 124 -9.13 13.37 -5.09
C ALA A 124 -8.76 12.83 -6.47
N GLN A 125 -9.21 11.62 -6.75
CA GLN A 125 -9.04 10.91 -8.03
C GLN A 125 -10.31 10.13 -8.36
N ARG A 126 -10.55 9.99 -9.66
CA ARG A 126 -11.58 9.11 -10.21
C ARG A 126 -11.07 7.68 -10.31
N LEU A 127 -11.88 6.68 -9.93
CA LEU A 127 -11.56 5.29 -10.24
C LEU A 127 -11.76 4.99 -11.72
N VAL A 128 -10.67 4.54 -12.34
CA VAL A 128 -10.71 4.02 -13.70
C VAL A 128 -11.28 2.59 -13.73
N THR A 129 -11.11 1.83 -12.65
CA THR A 129 -11.42 0.39 -12.61
C THR A 129 -12.90 0.06 -12.47
N GLU A 130 -13.76 1.01 -12.12
CA GLU A 130 -15.22 0.78 -12.07
C GLU A 130 -15.93 1.01 -13.42
N ILE A 131 -15.19 1.44 -14.45
CA ILE A 131 -15.76 1.66 -15.79
C ILE A 131 -16.02 0.34 -16.53
N ILE A 132 -15.44 -0.78 -16.07
CA ILE A 132 -15.63 -2.11 -16.67
C ILE A 132 -16.51 -2.94 -15.74
N ARG A 133 -17.83 -2.82 -15.89
CA ARG A 133 -18.80 -3.74 -15.30
C ARG A 133 -19.88 -4.09 -16.31
#